data_AF-A0A933T6C7-F1
#
_entry.id   AF-A0A933T6C7-F1
#
_cell.length_a   1.000
_cell.length_b   1.000
_cell.length_c   1.000
_cell.angle_alpha   90.00
_cell.angle_beta   90.00
_cell.angle_gamma   90.00
#
_symmetry.space_group_name_H-M   'P 1'
#
loop_
_entity.id
_entity.type
_entity.pdbx_description
1 polymer ?
#
loop_
_entity_poly.entity_id
_entity_poly.type
_entity_poly.pdbx_seq_one_letter_code
_entity_poly.pdbx_strand_id
1 'polypeptide(L)'
;MTLLKGIPSKVNLIPFNPFAGSKFKRPSDERVLAFQEILIRGGIYTFIRKSKGQDILAACGQLKAGYGTENRIQSTEHRIQIKDEQNLTSLRGTK
;
A
#
# COMPACT_ATOMS: atom_id res chain seq x y z
N MET A 1 -23.74 -6.96 -20.95
CA MET A 1 -22.46 -6.26 -20.71
C MET A 1 -21.83 -5.91 -22.03
N THR A 2 -21.55 -4.62 -22.27
CA THR A 2 -21.12 -4.13 -23.60
C THR A 2 -19.61 -3.92 -23.69
N LEU A 3 -18.96 -3.48 -22.61
CA LEU A 3 -17.55 -3.06 -22.63
C LEU A 3 -16.54 -4.17 -22.96
N LEU A 4 -16.76 -5.39 -22.45
CA LEU A 4 -15.85 -6.53 -22.65
C LEU A 4 -16.30 -7.45 -23.80
N LYS A 5 -17.34 -7.07 -24.54
CA LYS A 5 -17.89 -7.92 -25.61
C LYS A 5 -16.85 -8.08 -26.72
N GLY A 6 -16.54 -9.33 -27.08
CA GLY A 6 -15.56 -9.66 -28.12
C GLY A 6 -14.11 -9.65 -27.66
N ILE A 7 -13.83 -9.35 -26.38
CA ILE A 7 -12.48 -9.38 -25.81
C ILE A 7 -12.37 -10.59 -24.87
N PRO A 8 -11.62 -11.64 -25.23
CA PRO A 8 -11.34 -12.75 -24.33
C PRO A 8 -10.69 -12.22 -23.05
N SER A 9 -11.40 -12.33 -21.93
CA SER A 9 -10.98 -11.69 -20.68
C SER A 9 -11.42 -12.50 -19.46
N LYS A 10 -10.68 -12.29 -18.37
CA LYS A 10 -11.02 -12.73 -17.02
C LYS A 10 -11.05 -11.51 -16.12
N VAL A 11 -12.05 -11.40 -15.26
CA VAL A 11 -12.21 -10.25 -14.35
C VAL A 11 -11.83 -10.66 -12.93
N ASN A 12 -11.01 -9.84 -12.29
CA ASN A 12 -10.68 -9.97 -10.87
C ASN A 12 -11.32 -8.81 -10.09
N LEU A 13 -12.35 -9.11 -9.31
CA LEU A 13 -12.96 -8.17 -8.39
C LEU A 13 -12.07 -7.99 -7.18
N ILE A 14 -11.71 -6.74 -6.90
CA ILE A 14 -10.98 -6.34 -5.69
C ILE A 14 -11.92 -5.46 -4.88
N PRO A 15 -12.57 -6.00 -3.84
CA PRO A 15 -13.39 -5.17 -2.97
C PRO A 15 -12.52 -4.08 -2.35
N PHE A 16 -13.05 -2.86 -2.30
CA PHE A 16 -12.27 -1.69 -1.90
C PHE A 16 -11.66 -1.86 -0.50
N ASN A 17 -10.39 -1.45 -0.36
CA ASN A 17 -9.68 -1.40 0.92
C ASN A 17 -9.68 0.05 1.41
N PRO A 18 -10.46 0.39 2.44
CA PRO A 18 -10.50 1.76 2.92
C PRO A 18 -9.15 2.19 3.51
N PHE A 19 -8.89 3.50 3.42
CA PHE A 19 -7.72 4.15 3.99
C PHE A 19 -8.11 5.55 4.50
N ALA A 20 -7.30 6.12 5.39
CA ALA A 20 -7.58 7.44 5.98
C ALA A 20 -7.72 8.53 4.90
N GLY A 21 -8.82 9.27 4.94
CA GLY A 21 -9.14 10.30 3.94
C GLY A 21 -9.83 9.82 2.67
N SER A 22 -10.08 8.50 2.51
CA SER A 22 -10.89 8.01 1.40
C SER A 22 -12.35 8.49 1.51
N LYS A 23 -12.91 8.97 0.40
CA LYS A 23 -14.35 9.29 0.27
C LYS A 23 -15.22 8.06 -0.01
N PHE A 24 -14.61 6.92 -0.31
CA PHE A 24 -15.30 5.69 -0.71
C PHE A 24 -15.36 4.67 0.42
N LYS A 25 -16.41 3.85 0.39
CA LYS A 25 -16.61 2.73 1.32
C LYS A 25 -16.46 1.40 0.61
N ARG A 26 -16.01 0.40 1.36
CA ARG A 26 -16.03 -0.99 0.90
C ARG A 26 -17.48 -1.42 0.68
N PRO A 27 -17.83 -2.03 -0.48
CA PRO A 27 -19.15 -2.62 -0.67
C PRO A 27 -19.38 -3.80 0.31
N SER A 28 -20.63 -4.12 0.62
CA SER A 28 -20.93 -5.36 1.36
C SER A 28 -20.53 -6.57 0.52
N ASP A 29 -20.22 -7.68 1.20
CA ASP A 29 -19.85 -8.91 0.51
C ASP A 29 -21.00 -9.43 -0.37
N GLU A 30 -22.28 -9.25 0.02
CA GLU A 30 -23.40 -9.62 -0.85
C GLU A 30 -23.42 -8.81 -2.14
N ARG A 31 -23.09 -7.50 -2.08
CA ARG A 31 -23.02 -6.68 -3.29
C ARG A 31 -21.87 -7.10 -4.21
N VAL A 32 -20.74 -7.50 -3.65
CA VAL A 32 -19.62 -8.03 -4.44
C VAL A 32 -20.01 -9.34 -5.11
N LEU A 33 -20.66 -10.25 -4.38
CA LEU A 33 -21.13 -11.54 -4.89
C LEU A 33 -22.20 -11.37 -5.96
N ALA A 34 -23.19 -10.50 -5.73
CA ALA A 34 -24.22 -10.20 -6.73
C ALA A 34 -23.62 -9.62 -8.02
N PHE A 35 -22.62 -8.74 -7.90
CA PHE A 35 -21.92 -8.22 -9.06
C PHE A 35 -21.14 -9.34 -9.78
N GLN A 36 -20.41 -10.18 -9.04
CA GLN A 36 -19.73 -11.35 -9.61
C GLN A 36 -20.70 -12.24 -10.40
N GLU A 37 -21.87 -12.52 -9.85
CA GLU A 37 -22.89 -13.34 -10.49
C GLU A 37 -23.39 -12.73 -11.81
N ILE A 38 -23.59 -11.40 -11.85
CA ILE A 38 -23.96 -10.69 -13.09
C ILE A 38 -22.89 -10.90 -14.17
N LEU A 39 -21.60 -10.81 -13.82
CA LEU A 39 -20.50 -11.00 -14.75
C LEU A 39 -20.43 -12.45 -15.26
N ILE A 40 -20.58 -13.43 -14.35
CA ILE A 40 -20.57 -14.86 -14.69
C ILE A 40 -21.75 -15.21 -15.60
N ARG A 41 -22.97 -14.74 -15.28
CA ARG A 41 -24.16 -14.92 -16.14
C ARG A 41 -23.98 -14.26 -17.51
N GLY A 42 -23.14 -13.23 -17.59
CA GLY A 42 -22.71 -12.59 -18.84
C GLY A 42 -21.63 -13.36 -19.61
N GLY A 43 -21.23 -14.56 -19.16
CA GLY A 43 -20.20 -15.39 -19.79
C GLY A 43 -18.76 -14.99 -19.47
N ILE A 44 -18.55 -14.12 -18.47
CA ILE A 44 -17.22 -13.62 -18.10
C ILE A 44 -16.75 -14.28 -16.82
N TYR A 45 -15.67 -15.06 -16.93
CA TYR A 45 -15.01 -15.67 -15.78
C TYR A 45 -14.53 -14.60 -14.80
N THR A 46 -15.05 -14.67 -13.58
CA THR A 46 -14.85 -13.62 -12.58
C THR A 46 -14.44 -14.22 -11.23
N PHE A 47 -13.35 -13.70 -10.65
CA PHE A 47 -12.86 -14.09 -9.32
C PHE A 47 -12.94 -12.92 -8.35
N ILE A 48 -13.15 -13.20 -7.06
CA ILE A 48 -13.02 -12.20 -6.00
C ILE A 48 -11.67 -12.40 -5.32
N ARG A 49 -10.86 -11.35 -5.28
CA ARG A 49 -9.57 -11.38 -4.59
C ARG A 49 -9.79 -11.24 -3.09
N LYS A 50 -9.54 -12.32 -2.34
CA LYS A 50 -9.49 -12.26 -0.86
C LYS A 50 -8.35 -11.32 -0.45
N SER A 51 -8.67 -10.29 0.33
CA SER A 51 -7.68 -9.38 0.87
C SER A 51 -6.89 -10.11 1.95
N LYS A 52 -5.58 -10.30 1.74
CA LYS A 52 -4.66 -10.74 2.80
C LYS A 52 -4.00 -9.48 3.39
N GLY A 53 -3.86 -9.38 4.71
CA GLY A 53 -3.14 -8.28 5.38
C GLY A 53 -3.96 -7.02 5.65
N GLN A 54 -5.30 -7.12 5.71
CA GLN A 54 -6.19 -5.99 6.03
C GLN A 54 -6.06 -5.55 7.49
N ASP A 55 -5.71 -6.51 8.35
CA ASP A 55 -5.35 -6.41 9.76
C ASP A 55 -4.03 -5.66 10.01
N ILE A 56 -3.11 -5.64 9.04
CA ILE A 56 -1.77 -5.02 9.17
C ILE A 56 -1.53 -3.86 8.19
N LEU A 57 -2.60 -3.27 7.64
CA LEU A 57 -2.52 -2.19 6.63
C LEU A 57 -1.64 -2.54 5.41
N ALA A 58 -1.50 -3.82 5.07
CA ALA A 58 -0.68 -4.30 3.96
C ALA A 58 -1.51 -4.72 2.75
N ALA A 59 -2.81 -4.42 2.75
CA ALA A 59 -3.68 -4.73 1.62
C ALA A 59 -3.31 -3.88 0.40
N CYS A 60 -3.60 -4.37 -0.81
CA CYS A 60 -3.30 -3.65 -2.05
C CYS A 60 -3.86 -2.22 -2.00
N GLY A 61 -2.98 -1.22 -2.16
CA GLY A 61 -3.28 0.21 -2.06
C GLY A 61 -2.85 0.89 -0.75
N GLN A 62 -2.50 0.12 0.29
CA GLN A 62 -2.06 0.65 1.60
C GLN A 62 -0.53 0.61 1.79
N LEU A 63 0.21 0.11 0.79
CA LEU A 63 1.66 0.22 0.72
C LEU A 63 2.08 1.68 0.44
N LYS A 64 1.77 2.60 1.35
CA LYS A 64 2.63 3.76 1.55
C LYS A 64 3.91 3.19 2.13
N ALA A 65 4.99 3.28 1.36
CA ALA A 65 6.32 3.14 1.90
C ALA A 65 6.40 3.98 3.18
N GLY A 66 6.56 3.33 4.33
CA GLY A 66 7.03 3.95 5.57
C GLY A 66 8.50 4.39 5.43
N TYR A 67 8.86 4.96 4.28
CA TYR A 67 10.17 5.54 4.05
C TYR A 67 10.07 7.04 4.31
N GLY A 68 10.34 7.37 5.57
CA GLY A 68 11.27 8.44 5.89
C GLY A 68 10.70 9.85 6.03
N THR A 69 10.16 10.15 7.20
CA THR A 69 10.33 11.49 7.80
C THR A 69 10.97 11.42 9.18
N GLU A 70 10.73 10.36 9.96
CA GLU A 70 11.26 10.27 11.34
C GLU A 70 12.68 9.68 11.42
N ASN A 71 13.01 8.67 10.59
CA ASN A 71 14.37 8.08 10.58
C ASN A 71 15.44 9.00 9.97
N ARG A 72 15.08 10.09 9.31
CA ARG A 72 16.06 11.05 8.75
C ARG A 72 16.64 11.96 9.82
N ILE A 73 15.87 12.29 10.86
CA ILE A 73 16.30 13.25 11.89
C ILE A 73 17.32 12.57 12.83
N GLN A 74 17.03 11.38 13.34
CA GLN A 74 17.97 10.64 14.22
C GLN A 74 19.28 10.27 13.53
N SER A 75 19.25 9.86 12.26
CA SER A 75 20.47 9.52 11.51
C SER A 75 21.30 10.74 11.12
N THR A 76 20.68 11.92 10.97
CA THR A 76 21.39 13.17 10.71
C THR A 76 22.04 13.70 12.00
N GLU A 77 21.32 13.70 13.12
CA GLU A 77 21.83 14.13 14.43
C GLU A 77 23.01 13.27 14.90
N HIS A 78 22.89 11.93 14.78
CA HIS A 78 23.97 11.02 15.15
C HIS A 78 25.22 11.20 14.27
N ARG A 79 25.05 11.59 12.99
CA ARG A 79 26.16 11.86 12.07
C ARG A 79 26.84 13.21 12.33
N ILE A 80 26.13 14.19 12.90
CA ILE A 80 26.69 15.48 13.30
C ILE A 80 27.54 15.31 14.57
N GLN A 81 27.03 14.59 15.58
CA GLN A 81 27.76 14.31 16.83
C GLN A 81 29.09 13.56 16.60
N ILE A 82 29.08 12.54 15.73
CA ILE A 82 30.30 11.78 15.39
C ILE A 82 31.35 12.66 14.69
N LYS A 83 30.93 13.62 13.86
CA LYS A 83 31.86 14.55 13.19
C LYS A 83 32.47 15.55 14.16
N ASP A 84 31.69 16.04 15.12
CA ASP A 84 32.17 16.98 16.13
C ASP A 84 33.17 16.32 17.09
N GLU A 85 32.91 15.09 17.54
CA GLU A 85 33.85 14.34 18.39
C GLU A 85 35.16 14.00 17.69
N GLN A 86 35.12 13.60 16.41
CA GLN A 86 36.30 13.30 15.59
C GLN A 86 37.12 14.56 15.30
N ASN A 87 36.48 15.73 15.18
CA ASN A 87 37.18 17.00 14.97
C ASN A 87 37.84 17.52 16.26
N LEU A 88 37.21 17.32 17.43
CA LEU A 88 37.81 17.64 18.73
C LEU A 88 39.01 16.74 19.09
N THR A 89 39.01 15.47 18.65
CA THR A 89 40.16 14.57 18.88
C THR A 89 41.37 14.92 18.01
N SER A 90 41.16 15.47 16.81
CA SER A 90 42.24 15.95 15.93
C SER A 90 42.93 17.23 16.45
N LEU A 91 42.26 18.04 17.27
CA LEU A 91 42.80 19.29 17.82
C LEU A 91 43.60 19.11 19.13
N ARG A 92 43.49 17.95 19.80
CA ARG A 92 44.24 17.63 21.02
C ARG A 92 45.58 16.92 20.76
N GLY A 93 45.91 16.62 19.51
CA GLY A 93 47.12 15.90 19.10
C GLY A 93 48.29 16.77 18.62
N THR A 94 48.29 18.08 18.86
CA THR A 94 49.43 18.97 18.54
C THR A 94 49.91 19.72 19.77
N LYS A 95 50.57 19.00 20.68
CA LYS A 95 51.71 19.47 21.46
C LYS A 95 52.61 18.28 21.79
#